data_AF-M7UFH6-F1
#
_entry.id   AF-M7UFH6-F1
#
_cell.length_a   1.000
_cell.length_b   1.000
_cell.length_c   1.000
_cell.angle_alpha   90.00
_cell.angle_beta   90.00
_cell.angle_gamma   90.00
#
_symmetry.space_group_name_H-M   'P 1'
#
loop_
_entity.id
_entity.type
_entity.pdbx_description
1 polymer ?
#
loop_
_entity_poly.entity_id
_entity_poly.type
_entity_poly.pdbx_seq_one_letter_code
_entity_poly.pdbx_strand_id
1 'polypeptide(L)'
;MGINPLMSMISCIHAELKENGRRGERKRGSKEGNGTIEGNAEENKCENFEVKFLYSTKVPASIPAGGERREGETGEEILFLDRLQKIFKKREKWDLQLFATGSSHNTTELSKANANSNMKTHHRRISNLDIDVVLGTKEEKARTIVYICGPPTMTDSMVSYVRNLPGIDPSRVLCEKWW
;
A
#
# COMPACT_ATOMS: atom_id res chain seq x y z
N MET A 1 1.37 -14.55 8.93
CA MET A 1 1.36 -13.85 7.63
C MET A 1 1.62 -12.36 7.87
N GLY A 2 2.77 -11.83 7.46
CA GLY A 2 3.18 -10.45 7.77
C GLY A 2 2.32 -9.33 7.17
N ILE A 3 1.33 -9.64 6.34
CA ILE A 3 0.44 -8.63 5.75
C ILE A 3 -0.64 -8.11 6.73
N ASN A 4 -0.96 -8.86 7.80
CA ASN A 4 -2.05 -8.50 8.72
C ASN A 4 -1.87 -7.12 9.40
N PRO A 5 -0.70 -6.79 9.98
CA PRO A 5 -0.46 -5.50 10.63
C PRO A 5 -0.59 -4.34 9.64
N LEU A 6 -0.04 -4.53 8.43
CA LEU A 6 -0.13 -3.58 7.33
C LEU A 6 -1.59 -3.34 6.91
N MET A 7 -2.40 -4.41 6.81
CA MET A 7 -3.83 -4.28 6.51
C MET A 7 -4.59 -3.53 7.59
N SER A 8 -4.28 -3.79 8.87
CA SER A 8 -4.89 -3.09 9.99
C SER A 8 -4.55 -1.59 9.91
N MET A 9 -3.27 -1.27 9.78
CA MET A 9 -2.78 0.11 9.67
C MET A 9 -3.46 0.87 8.52
N ILE A 10 -3.45 0.31 7.31
CA ILE A 10 -4.07 0.93 6.13
C ILE A 10 -5.58 1.10 6.30
N SER A 11 -6.25 0.14 6.93
CA SER A 11 -7.69 0.25 7.19
C SER A 11 -8.00 1.35 8.18
N CYS A 12 -7.22 1.49 9.26
CA CYS A 12 -7.34 2.57 10.23
C CYS A 12 -7.10 3.93 9.56
N ILE A 13 -5.99 4.09 8.83
CA ILE A 13 -5.68 5.34 8.10
C ILE A 13 -6.84 5.68 7.14
N HIS A 14 -7.34 4.71 6.38
CA HIS A 14 -8.43 4.94 5.44
C HIS A 14 -9.73 5.38 6.16
N ALA A 15 -10.04 4.80 7.31
CA ALA A 15 -11.22 5.13 8.11
C ALA A 15 -11.12 6.53 8.74
N GLU A 16 -9.98 6.84 9.38
CA GLU A 16 -9.71 8.16 9.99
C GLU A 16 -9.83 9.30 8.97
N LEU A 17 -9.22 9.12 7.79
CA LEU A 17 -9.30 10.10 6.72
C LEU A 17 -10.73 10.27 6.18
N LYS A 18 -11.56 9.21 6.24
CA LYS A 18 -12.98 9.30 5.83
C LYS A 18 -13.82 10.03 6.89
N GLU A 19 -13.54 9.81 8.16
CA GLU A 19 -14.24 10.49 9.25
C GLU A 19 -13.89 11.98 9.31
N ASN A 20 -12.62 12.34 9.10
CA ASN A 20 -12.18 13.73 9.07
C ASN A 20 -12.86 14.54 7.94
N GLY A 21 -13.05 13.94 6.75
CA GLY A 21 -13.83 14.56 5.68
C GLY A 21 -15.27 14.86 6.10
N ARG A 22 -15.93 13.90 6.77
CA ARG A 22 -17.31 14.06 7.25
C ARG A 22 -17.45 15.10 8.36
N ARG A 23 -16.48 15.21 9.26
CA ARG A 23 -16.45 16.24 10.31
C ARG A 23 -16.24 17.64 9.70
N GLY A 24 -15.43 17.76 8.65
CA GLY A 24 -15.25 19.02 7.90
C GLY A 24 -16.52 19.50 7.20
N GLU A 25 -17.22 18.60 6.50
CA GLU A 25 -18.48 18.93 5.82
C GLU A 25 -19.58 19.40 6.78
N ARG A 26 -19.70 18.76 7.96
CA ARG A 26 -20.67 19.17 8.99
C ARG A 26 -20.41 20.57 9.56
N LYS A 27 -19.14 21.01 9.65
CA LYS A 27 -18.80 22.36 10.10
C LYS A 27 -19.12 23.44 9.05
N ARG A 28 -19.03 23.12 7.77
CA ARG A 28 -19.36 24.05 6.67
C ARG A 28 -20.87 24.30 6.52
N GLY A 29 -21.72 23.39 7.00
CA GLY A 29 -23.18 23.52 6.94
C GLY A 29 -23.84 24.44 7.98
N SER A 30 -23.09 25.15 8.83
CA SER A 30 -23.68 25.97 9.92
C SER A 30 -23.14 27.41 10.04
N LYS A 31 -22.62 28.02 8.99
CA LYS A 31 -22.10 29.41 9.06
C LYS A 31 -22.83 30.37 8.12
N GLU A 32 -24.05 30.76 8.51
CA GLU A 32 -24.61 32.08 8.18
C GLU A 32 -24.18 33.05 9.28
N GLY A 33 -23.37 34.04 8.96
CA GLY A 33 -22.97 35.09 9.92
C GLY A 33 -21.58 35.66 9.66
N ASN A 34 -21.58 36.92 9.23
CA ASN A 34 -20.48 37.81 8.85
C ASN A 34 -19.32 37.90 9.87
N GLY A 35 -18.06 37.98 9.38
CA GLY A 35 -16.90 38.32 10.20
C GLY A 35 -15.57 37.70 9.73
N THR A 36 -14.67 38.55 9.23
CA THR A 36 -13.26 38.29 8.87
C THR A 36 -12.46 37.71 10.05
N ILE A 37 -11.55 36.75 9.79
CA ILE A 37 -10.17 36.59 10.34
C ILE A 37 -9.66 35.16 10.09
N GLU A 38 -8.49 35.11 9.46
CA GLU A 38 -7.35 34.18 9.56
C GLU A 38 -7.58 32.70 9.90
N GLY A 39 -6.95 31.82 9.10
CA GLY A 39 -6.57 30.48 9.57
C GLY A 39 -7.07 29.27 8.77
N ASN A 40 -7.17 29.32 7.44
CA ASN A 40 -7.46 28.13 6.61
C ASN A 40 -6.22 27.22 6.39
N ALA A 41 -5.37 27.03 7.41
CA ALA A 41 -4.21 26.13 7.33
C ALA A 41 -4.49 24.72 7.88
N GLU A 42 -5.58 24.51 8.62
CA GLU A 42 -5.88 23.22 9.25
C GLU A 42 -6.90 22.35 8.49
N GLU A 43 -7.72 22.90 7.60
CA GLU A 43 -8.84 22.15 7.00
C GLU A 43 -8.46 21.15 5.88
N ASN A 44 -7.23 21.20 5.33
CA ASN A 44 -6.84 20.37 4.17
C ASN A 44 -5.70 19.36 4.44
N LYS A 45 -5.25 19.16 5.69
CA LYS A 45 -4.10 18.28 5.99
C LYS A 45 -4.29 16.83 5.54
N CYS A 46 -5.53 16.36 5.40
CA CYS A 46 -5.84 14.96 5.09
C CYS A 46 -5.90 14.64 3.57
N GLU A 47 -6.03 15.64 2.70
CA GLU A 47 -6.15 15.40 1.24
C GLU A 47 -4.80 15.18 0.55
N ASN A 48 -3.70 15.61 1.18
CA ASN A 48 -2.34 15.42 0.68
C ASN A 48 -1.63 14.19 1.25
N PHE A 49 -2.32 13.32 2.01
CA PHE A 49 -1.70 12.13 2.59
C PHE A 49 -1.48 11.04 1.53
N GLU A 50 -0.22 10.86 1.14
CA GLU A 50 0.23 9.86 0.16
C GLU A 50 0.58 8.53 0.85
N VAL A 51 0.23 7.43 0.18
CA VAL A 51 0.56 6.07 0.63
C VAL A 51 1.12 5.30 -0.54
N LYS A 52 2.31 4.72 -0.35
CA LYS A 52 2.93 3.79 -1.29
C LYS A 52 3.01 2.42 -0.62
N PHE A 53 2.36 1.41 -1.21
CA PHE A 53 2.24 0.09 -0.62
C PHE A 53 2.84 -0.98 -1.52
N LEU A 54 3.94 -1.58 -1.08
CA LEU A 54 4.64 -2.63 -1.81
C LEU A 54 4.31 -3.97 -1.15
N TYR A 55 3.53 -4.80 -1.83
CA TYR A 55 3.12 -6.11 -1.34
C TYR A 55 3.86 -7.20 -2.10
N SER A 56 4.73 -7.96 -1.43
CA SER A 56 5.32 -9.16 -2.04
C SER A 56 4.66 -10.43 -1.52
N THR A 57 4.33 -11.35 -2.43
CA THR A 57 3.77 -12.66 -2.10
C THR A 57 4.29 -13.72 -3.05
N LYS A 58 4.28 -14.98 -2.61
CA LYS A 58 4.55 -16.12 -3.49
C LYS A 58 3.24 -16.52 -4.16
N VAL A 59 3.19 -16.48 -5.50
CA VAL A 59 2.02 -16.95 -6.25
C VAL A 59 2.16 -18.47 -6.43
N PRO A 60 1.14 -19.24 -6.07
CA PRO A 60 1.11 -20.68 -6.29
C PRO A 60 1.18 -21.01 -7.77
N ALA A 61 1.95 -22.03 -8.14
CA ALA A 61 1.90 -22.53 -9.51
C ALA A 61 0.57 -23.27 -9.69
N SER A 62 -0.38 -22.70 -10.43
CA SER A 62 -1.52 -23.50 -10.89
C SER A 62 -1.00 -24.68 -11.71
N ILE A 63 -1.50 -25.86 -11.40
CA ILE A 63 -1.20 -27.15 -12.04
C ILE A 63 -1.44 -27.05 -13.57
N PRO A 64 -0.70 -27.77 -14.43
CA PRO A 64 -0.56 -27.47 -15.85
C PRO A 64 -1.88 -27.57 -16.64
N ALA A 65 -1.95 -26.80 -17.72
CA ALA A 65 -2.96 -26.90 -18.77
C ALA A 65 -3.06 -28.35 -19.29
N GLY A 66 -4.20 -29.01 -19.04
CA GLY A 66 -4.46 -30.34 -19.57
C GLY A 66 -5.52 -31.20 -18.86
N GLY A 67 -6.16 -30.73 -17.79
CA GLY A 67 -7.27 -31.43 -17.15
C GLY A 67 -8.52 -30.55 -17.13
N GLU A 68 -9.66 -31.11 -17.51
CA GLU A 68 -10.97 -30.46 -17.45
C GLU A 68 -11.17 -29.82 -16.07
N ARG A 69 -11.42 -28.50 -16.06
CA ARG A 69 -11.69 -27.71 -14.87
C ARG A 69 -12.90 -28.32 -14.15
N ARG A 70 -12.70 -28.86 -12.95
CA ARG A 70 -13.81 -29.24 -12.07
C ARG A 70 -14.37 -27.98 -11.41
N GLU A 71 -15.68 -27.81 -11.40
CA GLU A 71 -16.36 -26.83 -10.55
C GLU A 71 -15.94 -27.08 -9.10
N GLY A 72 -15.19 -26.13 -8.52
CA GLY A 72 -14.67 -26.23 -7.14
C GLY A 72 -13.19 -25.87 -6.95
N GLU A 73 -12.42 -25.66 -8.02
CA GLU A 73 -11.06 -25.11 -7.91
C GLU A 73 -11.11 -23.62 -7.58
N THR A 74 -11.27 -23.28 -6.30
CA THR A 74 -10.99 -21.93 -5.81
C THR A 74 -9.50 -21.68 -5.98
N GLY A 75 -9.10 -20.97 -7.05
CA GLY A 75 -7.74 -20.49 -7.21
C GLY A 75 -7.28 -19.83 -5.90
N GLU A 76 -6.06 -20.14 -5.46
CA GLU A 76 -5.51 -19.59 -4.24
C GLU A 76 -5.42 -18.06 -4.36
N GLU A 77 -6.37 -17.37 -3.73
CA GLU A 77 -6.48 -15.92 -3.78
C GLU A 77 -5.36 -15.28 -2.95
N ILE A 78 -4.74 -14.23 -3.49
CA ILE A 78 -3.74 -13.47 -2.75
C ILE A 78 -4.41 -12.80 -1.56
N LEU A 79 -3.93 -13.13 -0.36
CA LEU A 79 -4.53 -12.68 0.89
C LEU A 79 -4.70 -11.14 0.92
N PHE A 80 -5.94 -10.71 1.14
CA PHE A 80 -6.42 -9.32 1.21
C PHE A 80 -6.27 -8.46 -0.05
N LEU A 81 -5.91 -9.03 -1.20
CA LEU A 81 -5.68 -8.24 -2.42
C LEU A 81 -6.93 -7.44 -2.83
N ASP A 82 -8.09 -8.09 -2.88
CA ASP A 82 -9.39 -7.49 -3.17
C ASP A 82 -9.70 -6.29 -2.26
N ARG A 83 -9.39 -6.44 -0.96
CA ARG A 83 -9.63 -5.39 0.04
C ARG A 83 -8.68 -4.22 -0.16
N LEU A 84 -7.40 -4.49 -0.44
CA LEU A 84 -6.41 -3.46 -0.76
C LEU A 84 -6.83 -2.68 -2.00
N GLN A 85 -7.17 -3.36 -3.09
CA GLN A 85 -7.63 -2.72 -4.33
C GLN A 85 -8.83 -1.80 -4.09
N LYS A 86 -9.84 -2.25 -3.33
CA LYS A 86 -11.02 -1.45 -2.96
C LYS A 86 -10.67 -0.20 -2.15
N ILE A 87 -9.68 -0.27 -1.27
CA ILE A 87 -9.22 0.85 -0.46
C ILE A 87 -8.44 1.86 -1.31
N PHE A 88 -7.49 1.38 -2.11
CA PHE A 88 -6.59 2.22 -2.91
C PHE A 88 -7.30 2.87 -4.09
N LYS A 89 -8.32 2.22 -4.68
CA LYS A 89 -9.14 2.81 -5.76
C LYS A 89 -9.85 4.10 -5.35
N LYS A 90 -10.11 4.31 -4.05
CA LYS A 90 -10.83 5.49 -3.54
C LYS A 90 -9.94 6.70 -3.32
N ARG A 91 -8.62 6.58 -3.50
CA ARG A 91 -7.65 7.63 -3.16
C ARG A 91 -6.59 7.72 -4.25
N GLU A 92 -6.58 8.84 -4.97
CA GLU A 92 -5.70 9.02 -6.14
C GLU A 92 -4.21 9.05 -5.78
N LYS A 93 -3.86 9.57 -4.60
CA LYS A 93 -2.48 9.64 -4.11
C LYS A 93 -1.98 8.33 -3.49
N TRP A 94 -2.75 7.26 -3.57
CA TRP A 94 -2.39 5.97 -2.99
C TRP A 94 -2.01 5.00 -4.11
N ASP A 95 -0.80 4.47 -4.04
CA ASP A 95 -0.23 3.57 -5.05
C ASP A 95 -0.02 2.18 -4.44
N LEU A 96 -0.54 1.16 -5.12
CA LEU A 96 -0.39 -0.24 -4.72
C LEU A 96 0.47 -0.97 -5.75
N GLN A 97 1.57 -1.56 -5.31
CA GLN A 97 2.46 -2.36 -6.15
C GLN A 97 2.53 -3.79 -5.63
N LEU A 98 2.10 -4.73 -6.44
CA LEU A 98 2.13 -6.16 -6.15
C LEU A 98 3.38 -6.80 -6.78
N PHE A 99 4.17 -7.49 -5.97
CA PHE A 99 5.36 -8.23 -6.36
C PHE A 99 5.10 -9.73 -6.21
N ALA A 100 4.58 -10.32 -7.28
CA ALA A 100 4.32 -11.74 -7.41
C ALA A 100 5.63 -12.50 -7.64
N THR A 101 6.01 -13.33 -6.68
CA THR A 101 7.21 -14.16 -6.72
C THR A 101 6.82 -15.62 -6.97
N GLY A 102 7.56 -16.38 -7.76
CA GLY A 102 7.20 -17.77 -8.09
C GLY A 102 7.19 -18.05 -9.59
N SER A 103 6.66 -19.22 -9.98
CA SER A 103 6.69 -19.69 -11.38
C SER A 103 5.71 -18.89 -12.26
N SER A 104 6.20 -18.46 -13.43
CA SER A 104 5.62 -17.45 -14.31
C SER A 104 4.37 -17.89 -15.11
N HIS A 105 3.87 -19.10 -14.89
CA HIS A 105 3.00 -19.74 -15.89
C HIS A 105 1.55 -19.25 -15.94
N ASN A 106 1.01 -18.56 -14.92
CA ASN A 106 -0.42 -18.17 -14.89
C ASN A 106 -0.66 -16.68 -14.56
N THR A 107 0.22 -15.80 -15.03
CA THR A 107 0.20 -14.35 -14.75
C THR A 107 -0.87 -13.57 -15.53
N THR A 108 -1.43 -14.18 -16.57
CA THR A 108 -2.44 -13.57 -17.46
C THR A 108 -3.80 -13.38 -16.79
N GLU A 109 -4.12 -14.11 -15.71
CA GLU A 109 -5.39 -13.95 -14.99
C GLU A 109 -5.31 -12.82 -13.93
N LEU A 110 -4.18 -12.69 -13.25
CA LEU A 110 -3.90 -11.59 -12.32
C LEU A 110 -3.94 -10.23 -13.03
N SER A 111 -3.41 -10.13 -14.25
CA SER A 111 -3.44 -8.88 -15.02
C SER A 111 -4.83 -8.46 -15.48
N LYS A 112 -5.74 -9.41 -15.76
CA LYS A 112 -7.14 -9.13 -16.13
C LYS A 112 -7.98 -8.62 -14.96
N ALA A 113 -7.76 -9.14 -13.75
CA ALA A 113 -8.41 -8.63 -12.53
C ALA A 113 -8.05 -7.15 -12.23
N ASN A 114 -6.90 -6.70 -12.72
CA ASN A 114 -6.31 -5.41 -12.36
C ASN A 114 -6.75 -4.23 -13.24
N ALA A 115 -7.47 -4.46 -14.34
CA ALA A 115 -7.83 -3.43 -15.32
C ALA A 115 -8.62 -2.23 -14.73
N ASN A 116 -9.17 -2.38 -13.52
CA ASN A 116 -10.01 -1.38 -12.86
C ASN A 116 -9.40 -0.79 -11.57
N SER A 117 -8.11 -0.99 -11.32
CA SER A 117 -7.43 -0.57 -10.07
C SER A 117 -6.15 0.24 -10.34
N ASN A 118 -5.81 1.18 -9.45
CA ASN A 118 -4.53 1.91 -9.45
C ASN A 118 -3.37 1.01 -8.97
N MET A 119 -3.32 -0.23 -9.46
CA MET A 119 -2.38 -1.25 -8.99
C MET A 119 -1.43 -1.66 -10.10
N LYS A 120 -0.13 -1.65 -9.80
CA LYS A 120 0.92 -2.19 -10.67
C LYS A 120 1.32 -3.58 -10.21
N THR A 121 1.58 -4.50 -11.15
CA THR A 121 2.02 -5.86 -10.83
C THR A 121 3.38 -6.14 -11.44
N HIS A 122 4.27 -6.72 -10.64
CA HIS A 122 5.64 -7.07 -10.98
C HIS A 122 5.86 -8.57 -10.71
N HIS A 123 6.44 -9.28 -11.67
CA HIS A 123 6.72 -10.72 -11.56
C HIS A 123 8.17 -10.96 -11.11
N ARG A 124 8.53 -10.40 -9.97
CA ARG A 124 9.87 -10.49 -9.37
C ARG A 124 9.80 -10.11 -7.90
N ARG A 125 10.89 -10.36 -7.16
CA ARG A 125 11.07 -9.82 -5.81
C ARG A 125 11.25 -8.30 -5.85
N ILE A 126 10.88 -7.65 -4.75
CA ILE A 126 11.18 -6.22 -4.52
C ILE A 126 12.70 -6.06 -4.50
N SER A 127 13.19 -5.06 -5.24
CA SER A 127 14.59 -4.67 -5.29
C SER A 127 14.80 -3.31 -4.61
N ASN A 128 16.04 -2.99 -4.30
CA ASN A 128 16.41 -1.68 -3.75
C ASN A 128 16.01 -0.52 -4.66
N LEU A 129 16.02 -0.73 -5.98
CA LEU A 129 15.59 0.29 -6.95
C LEU A 129 14.09 0.61 -6.82
N ASP A 130 13.25 -0.37 -6.52
CA ASP A 130 11.81 -0.12 -6.30
C ASP A 130 11.58 0.74 -5.07
N ILE A 131 12.37 0.49 -4.01
CA ILE A 131 12.35 1.26 -2.78
C ILE A 131 12.80 2.71 -3.06
N ASP A 132 13.88 2.90 -3.82
CA ASP A 132 14.37 4.24 -4.20
C ASP A 132 13.33 5.03 -4.99
N VAL A 133 12.72 4.40 -6.01
CA VAL A 133 11.68 5.03 -6.83
C VAL A 133 10.48 5.45 -6.00
N VAL A 134 10.10 4.63 -5.02
CA VAL A 134 8.92 4.86 -4.17
C VAL A 134 9.17 5.94 -3.12
N LEU A 135 10.38 5.98 -2.56
CA LEU A 135 10.76 6.99 -1.57
C LEU A 135 11.00 8.37 -2.20
N GLY A 136 11.30 8.41 -3.50
CA GLY A 136 11.43 9.65 -4.25
C GLY A 136 12.68 10.45 -3.90
N THR A 137 12.54 11.77 -3.95
CA THR A 137 13.57 12.77 -3.70
C THR A 137 14.02 12.79 -2.23
N LYS A 138 15.12 13.49 -1.96
CA LYS A 138 15.65 13.62 -0.60
C LYS A 138 14.67 14.34 0.34
N GLU A 139 13.94 15.30 -0.19
CA GLU A 139 12.94 16.10 0.52
C GLU A 139 11.68 15.30 0.86
N GLU A 140 11.32 14.33 0.02
CA GLU A 140 10.25 13.36 0.26
C GLU A 140 10.68 12.32 1.29
N LYS A 141 11.90 11.77 1.15
CA LYS A 141 12.52 10.86 2.14
C LYS A 141 12.49 11.43 3.55
N ALA A 142 12.84 12.71 3.73
CA ALA A 142 12.88 13.37 5.03
C ALA A 142 11.51 13.47 5.73
N ARG A 143 10.41 13.38 4.97
CA ARG A 143 9.03 13.46 5.47
C ARG A 143 8.31 12.11 5.47
N THR A 144 8.98 11.05 5.05
CA THR A 144 8.39 9.72 4.91
C THR A 144 8.56 8.89 6.18
N ILE A 145 7.53 8.10 6.51
CA ILE A 145 7.60 7.03 7.51
C ILE A 145 7.57 5.71 6.75
N VAL A 146 8.49 4.80 7.05
CA VAL A 146 8.61 3.52 6.37
C VAL A 146 8.29 2.40 7.35
N TYR A 147 7.34 1.54 6.99
CA TYR A 147 7.00 0.34 7.75
C TYR A 147 7.31 -0.90 6.91
N ILE A 148 8.14 -1.81 7.45
CA ILE A 148 8.56 -3.02 6.75
C ILE A 148 8.09 -4.24 7.54
N CYS A 149 7.36 -5.13 6.88
CA CYS A 149 6.78 -6.30 7.52
C CYS A 149 6.94 -7.56 6.68
N GLY A 150 7.40 -8.66 7.29
CA GLY A 150 7.54 -9.93 6.59
C GLY A 150 8.59 -10.88 7.18
N PRO A 151 9.05 -11.88 6.39
CA PRO A 151 10.04 -12.86 6.83
C PRO A 151 11.36 -12.21 7.27
N PRO A 152 12.08 -12.74 8.27
CA PRO A 152 13.25 -12.09 8.86
C PRO A 152 14.30 -11.68 7.83
N THR A 153 14.70 -12.58 6.92
CA THR A 153 15.72 -12.29 5.90
C THR A 153 15.34 -11.12 5.00
N MET A 154 14.07 -11.04 4.57
CA MET A 154 13.60 -9.94 3.72
C MET A 154 13.57 -8.63 4.50
N THR A 155 12.97 -8.66 5.69
CA THR A 155 12.82 -7.48 6.56
C THR A 155 14.17 -6.92 6.97
N ASP A 156 15.13 -7.76 7.35
CA ASP A 156 16.47 -7.33 7.77
C ASP A 156 17.24 -6.63 6.64
N SER A 157 17.24 -7.22 5.45
CA SER A 157 17.90 -6.63 4.29
C SER A 157 17.29 -5.26 3.93
N MET A 158 15.96 -5.15 3.92
CA MET A 158 15.28 -3.90 3.56
C MET A 158 15.45 -2.82 4.63
N VAL A 159 15.32 -3.17 5.91
CA VAL A 159 15.51 -2.21 7.02
C VAL A 159 16.93 -1.68 7.03
N SER A 160 17.91 -2.56 6.89
CA SER A 160 19.32 -2.17 6.81
C SER A 160 19.55 -1.20 5.65
N TYR A 161 19.06 -1.53 4.46
CA TYR A 161 19.19 -0.65 3.30
C TYR A 161 18.52 0.72 3.51
N VAL A 162 17.24 0.75 3.90
CA VAL A 162 16.47 1.99 4.04
C VAL A 162 17.06 2.92 5.12
N ARG A 163 17.50 2.38 6.26
CA ARG A 163 18.11 3.21 7.33
C ARG A 163 19.41 3.88 6.93
N ASN A 164 20.11 3.33 5.93
CA ASN A 164 21.36 3.88 5.42
C ASN A 164 21.17 4.81 4.21
N LEU A 165 19.93 5.05 3.76
CA LEU A 165 19.66 5.96 2.65
C LEU A 165 19.82 7.44 3.08
N PRO A 166 20.43 8.28 2.24
CA PRO A 166 20.53 9.71 2.53
C PRO A 166 19.14 10.36 2.57
N GLY A 167 18.90 11.18 3.61
CA GLY A 167 17.64 11.88 3.81
C GLY A 167 16.57 11.07 4.56
N ILE A 168 16.84 9.81 4.92
CA ILE A 168 15.98 9.04 5.83
C ILE A 168 16.45 9.25 7.27
N ASP A 169 15.50 9.52 8.15
CA ASP A 169 15.69 9.44 9.59
C ASP A 169 15.49 7.99 10.04
N PRO A 170 16.50 7.29 10.59
CA PRO A 170 16.38 5.89 11.00
C PRO A 170 15.27 5.63 12.03
N SER A 171 14.89 6.62 12.83
CA SER A 171 13.80 6.51 13.81
C SER A 171 12.41 6.40 13.17
N ARG A 172 12.29 6.80 11.89
CA ARG A 172 11.07 6.70 11.08
C ARG A 172 10.98 5.39 10.29
N VAL A 173 11.97 4.50 10.44
CA VAL A 173 11.98 3.17 9.84
C VAL A 173 11.58 2.14 10.88
N LEU A 174 10.29 1.78 10.82
CA LEU A 174 9.65 0.81 11.69
C LEU A 174 9.62 -0.56 11.00
N CYS A 175 9.71 -1.62 11.78
CA CYS A 175 9.64 -2.97 11.23
C CYS A 175 9.01 -3.98 12.17
N GLU A 176 8.44 -5.02 11.58
CA GLU A 176 7.91 -6.17 12.28
C GLU A 176 8.28 -7.45 11.53
N LYS A 177 8.82 -8.44 12.26
CA LYS A 177 9.28 -9.71 11.70
C LYS A 177 8.30 -10.81 12.06
N TRP A 178 8.04 -11.69 11.09
CA TRP A 178 7.12 -12.82 11.25
C TRP A 178 7.81 -14.11 10.83
N TRP A 179 7.69 -15.17 11.65
CA TRP A 179 8.15 -16.53 11.37
C TRP A 179 7.07 -17.38 10.70
#